data_AF-A0A2E8YSZ8-F1
#
_entry.id   AF-A0A2E8YSZ8-F1
#
_cell.length_a   1.000
_cell.length_b   1.000
_cell.length_c   1.000
_cell.angle_alpha   90.00
_cell.angle_beta   90.00
_cell.angle_gamma   90.00
#
_symmetry.space_group_name_H-M   'P 1'
#
loop_
_entity.id
_entity.type
_entity.pdbx_description
1 polymer ?
#
loop_
_entity_poly.entity_id
_entity_poly.type
_entity_poly.pdbx_seq_one_letter_code
_entity_poly.pdbx_strand_id
1 'polypeptide(L)' 'MENPDLINTSEYLTGNLLLAMPQMRDERFIRSVIFICAHTSDGAMGLVINKIVDSVSFPELLDQLNISTDSADQ' A
#
# COMPACT_ATOMS: atom_id res chain seq x y z
N MET A 1 13.28 -30.49 18.97
CA MET A 1 11.86 -30.27 18.65
C MET A 1 11.77 -28.85 18.10
N GLU A 2 11.76 -28.70 16.78
CA GLU A 2 11.69 -27.40 16.11
C GLU A 2 10.25 -26.86 16.11
N ASN A 3 10.14 -25.67 16.73
CA ASN A 3 9.47 -24.44 16.29
C ASN A 3 7.94 -24.42 16.03
N PRO A 4 7.16 -23.86 16.97
CA PRO A 4 5.90 -23.18 16.69
C PRO A 4 6.07 -21.66 16.90
N ASP A 5 5.73 -20.89 15.87
CA ASP A 5 5.35 -19.48 16.01
C ASP A 5 6.43 -18.50 16.47
N LEU A 6 7.48 -18.35 15.66
CA LEU A 6 8.18 -17.06 15.58
C LEU A 6 7.25 -16.04 14.89
N ILE A 7 6.20 -15.58 15.59
CA ILE A 7 5.63 -14.28 15.25
C ILE A 7 6.75 -13.30 15.56
N ASN A 8 7.47 -12.88 14.52
CA ASN A 8 8.39 -11.76 14.59
C ASN A 8 7.58 -10.55 15.08
N THR A 9 7.60 -10.33 16.39
CA THR A 9 7.08 -9.15 17.05
C THR A 9 8.10 -8.04 16.86
N SER A 10 8.42 -7.75 15.58
CA SER A 10 9.06 -6.51 15.23
C SER A 10 8.10 -5.40 15.67
N GLU A 11 8.58 -4.47 16.49
CA GLU A 11 7.81 -3.30 16.93
C GLU A 11 7.31 -2.48 15.73
N TYR A 12 7.99 -2.62 14.58
CA TYR A 12 7.63 -1.99 13.33
C TYR A 12 6.99 -2.97 12.35
N LEU A 13 6.07 -2.43 11.54
CA LEU A 13 5.22 -3.19 10.62
C LEU A 13 5.65 -3.01 9.16
N THR A 14 6.80 -2.36 8.92
CA THR A 14 7.37 -2.19 7.58
C THR A 14 7.51 -3.54 6.88
N GLY A 15 7.00 -3.64 5.64
CA GLY A 15 6.98 -4.87 4.86
C GLY A 15 5.78 -5.78 5.12
N ASN A 16 4.92 -5.48 6.10
CA ASN A 16 3.71 -6.24 6.35
C ASN A 16 2.50 -5.71 5.58
N LEU A 17 1.49 -6.57 5.46
CA LEU A 17 0.17 -6.25 4.94
C LEU A 17 -0.83 -6.10 6.10
N LEU A 18 -1.57 -5.00 6.11
CA LEU A 18 -2.72 -4.81 6.98
C LEU A 18 -3.98 -5.21 6.22
N LEU A 19 -4.75 -6.13 6.82
CA LEU A 19 -6.03 -6.59 6.31
C LEU A 19 -7.15 -5.91 7.07
N ALA A 20 -8.00 -5.17 6.37
CA ALA A 20 -9.20 -4.62 6.96
C ALA A 20 -10.18 -5.76 7.30
N MET A 21 -10.50 -5.88 8.59
CA MET A 21 -11.46 -6.88 9.05
C MET A 21 -12.86 -6.60 8.52
N PRO A 22 -13.69 -7.65 8.29
CA PRO A 22 -15.04 -7.48 7.73
C PRO A 22 -15.95 -6.53 8.52
N GLN A 23 -15.73 -6.37 9.83
CA GLN A 23 -16.51 -5.45 10.67
C GLN A 23 -16.07 -3.98 10.57
N MET A 24 -15.00 -3.67 9.83
CA MET A 24 -14.51 -2.30 9.66
C MET A 24 -15.52 -1.46 8.86
N ARG A 25 -16.07 -0.43 9.52
CA ARG A 25 -17.14 0.42 8.97
C ARG A 25 -16.65 1.67 8.24
N ASP A 26 -15.37 2.01 8.38
CA ASP A 26 -14.80 3.17 7.69
C ASP A 26 -14.68 2.87 6.19
N GLU A 27 -15.41 3.61 5.36
CA GLU A 27 -15.43 3.46 3.90
C GLU A 27 -14.03 3.60 3.27
N ARG A 28 -13.13 4.36 3.89
CA ARG A 28 -11.75 4.53 3.41
C ARG A 28 -11.00 3.21 3.41
N PHE A 29 -11.26 2.36 4.41
CA PHE A 29 -10.52 1.13 4.68
C PHE A 29 -11.36 -0.15 4.53
N ILE A 30 -12.67 -0.05 4.30
CA ILE A 30 -13.52 -1.23 4.15
C ILE A 30 -12.97 -2.14 3.04
N ARG A 31 -12.73 -3.41 3.41
CA ARG A 31 -12.14 -4.45 2.54
C ARG A 31 -10.81 -4.03 1.89
N SER A 32 -10.05 -3.11 2.48
CA SER A 32 -8.73 -2.73 1.96
C SER A 32 -7.62 -3.69 2.39
N VAL A 33 -6.67 -3.89 1.50
CA VAL A 33 -5.36 -4.49 1.78
C VAL A 33 -4.33 -3.38 1.67
N ILE A 34 -3.62 -3.12 2.77
CA ILE A 34 -2.65 -2.01 2.86
C ILE A 34 -1.26 -2.57 3.05
N PHE A 35 -0.33 -2.21 2.17
CA PHE A 35 1.08 -2.50 2.35
C PHE A 35 1.77 -1.38 3.13
N ILE A 36 2.50 -1.71 4.19
CA ILE A 36 3.24 -0.73 5.00
C ILE A 36 4.65 -0.57 4.46
N CYS A 37 4.95 0.61 3.90
CA CYS A 37 6.26 0.93 3.35
C CYS A 37 7.19 1.58 4.37
N ALA A 38 6.65 2.26 5.38
CA ALA A 38 7.41 2.81 6.48
C ALA A 38 6.57 2.77 7.76
N HIS A 39 7.15 2.30 8.85
CA HIS A 39 6.60 2.40 10.20
C HIS A 39 7.73 2.83 11.11
N THR A 40 7.60 3.99 11.74
CA THR A 40 8.54 4.57 12.70
C THR A 40 7.79 5.02 13.95
N SER A 41 8.49 5.55 14.95
CA SER A 41 7.89 6.12 16.15
C SER A 41 6.92 7.27 15.86
N ASP A 42 7.10 7.96 14.74
CA ASP A 42 6.30 9.13 14.36
C ASP A 42 4.98 8.74 13.67
N GLY A 43 4.88 7.48 13.21
CA GLY A 43 3.68 6.96 12.56
C GLY A 43 3.98 5.91 11.49
N ALA A 44 2.96 5.59 10.70
CA ALA A 44 3.05 4.61 9.62
C ALA A 44 2.54 5.19 8.30
N MET A 45 3.24 4.86 7.22
CA MET A 45 2.87 5.12 5.84
C MET A 45 2.61 3.80 5.12
N GLY A 46 1.53 3.75 4.34
CA GLY A 46 1.18 2.58 3.56
C GLY A 46 0.36 2.90 2.32
N LEU A 47 0.26 1.91 1.44
CA LEU A 47 -0.42 1.98 0.15
C LEU A 47 -1.54 0.96 0.10
N VAL A 48 -2.74 1.38 -0.33
CA VAL A 48 -3.83 0.46 -0.63
C VAL A 48 -3.54 -0.21 -1.97
N ILE A 49 -3.43 -1.54 -1.99
CA ILE A 49 -3.02 -2.28 -3.19
C ILE A 49 -4.18 -2.95 -3.93
N ASN A 50 -5.38 -2.96 -3.34
CA ASN A 50 -6.53 -3.70 -3.89
C ASN A 50 -7.70 -2.79 -4.29
N LYS A 51 -7.47 -1.48 -4.45
CA LYS A 51 -8.45 -0.52 -4.98
C LYS A 51 -7.87 0.12 -6.23
N ILE A 52 -8.50 -0.14 -7.37
CA ILE A 52 -8.14 0.50 -8.64
C ILE A 52 -8.77 1.89 -8.67
N VAL A 53 -8.04 2.87 -9.18
CA VAL A 53 -8.56 4.22 -9.39
C VAL A 53 -9.13 4.26 -10.81
N ASP A 54 -10.45 4.27 -10.92
CA ASP A 54 -11.13 4.22 -12.21
C ASP A 54 -11.10 5.56 -12.97
N SER A 55 -10.80 6.66 -12.26
CA SER A 55 -10.96 8.02 -12.76
C SER A 55 -9.71 8.62 -13.41
N VAL A 56 -8.56 7.93 -13.37
CA VAL A 56 -7.32 8.47 -13.95
C VAL A 56 -6.51 7.36 -14.58
N SER A 57 -6.17 7.53 -15.86
CA SER A 57 -5.22 6.64 -16.52
C SER A 57 -3.78 6.99 -16.15
N PHE A 58 -2.87 6.02 -16.27
CA PHE A 58 -1.46 6.25 -15.97
C PHE A 58 -0.82 7.35 -16.85
N PRO A 59 -1.07 7.43 -18.17
CA PRO A 59 -0.56 8.54 -18.99
C PRO A 59 -1.08 9.91 -18.54
N GLU A 60 -2.38 10.03 -18.27
CA GLU A 60 -2.97 11.30 -17.78
C GLU A 60 -2.38 11.75 -16.44
N LEU A 61 -2.04 10.80 -15.56
CA LEU A 61 -1.32 11.08 -14.32
C LEU A 61 0.07 11.65 -14.58
N LEU A 62 0.82 11.08 -15.53
CA LEU A 62 2.16 11.54 -15.86
C LEU A 62 2.14 12.93 -16.48
N ASP A 63 1.17 13.21 -17.35
CA ASP A 63 0.95 14.54 -17.93
C ASP A 63 0.65 15.57 -16.83
N GLN A 64 -0.23 15.26 -15.87
CA GLN A 64 -0.53 16.14 -14.74
C GLN A 64 0.69 16.42 -13.86
N LEU A 65 1.59 15.44 -13.74
CA LEU A 65 2.84 15.56 -12.98
C LEU A 65 3.98 16.19 -13.79
N ASN A 66 3.75 16.54 -15.06
CA ASN A 66 4.77 17.02 -16.01
C ASN A 66 5.97 16.07 -16.14
N ILE A 67 5.71 14.76 -16.13
CA ILE A 67 6.73 13.73 -16.33
C ILE A 67 6.72 13.34 -17.80
N SER A 68 7.77 13.72 -18.53
CA SER A 68 7.95 13.30 -19.93
C SER A 68 8.11 11.78 -19.99
N THR A 69 7.16 11.10 -20.62
CA THR A 69 7.36 9.73 -21.09
C THR A 69 8.08 9.80 -22.42
N ASP A 70 9.41 9.94 -22.39
CA ASP A 70 10.24 9.69 -23.57
C ASP A 70 10.19 8.18 -23.86
N SER A 71 9.07 7.75 -24.45
CA SER A 71 9.03 6.51 -25.21
C SER A 71 10.05 6.73 -26.30
N ALA A 72 11.16 5.99 -26.23
CA ALA A 72 12.15 5.94 -27.28
C ALA A 72 11.48 5.45 -28.57
N ASP A 73 10.92 6.37 -29.34
CA ASP A 73 10.64 6.19 -30.76
C ASP A 73 12.00 6.28 -31.48
N GLN A 74 12.65 5.13 -31.61
CA GLN A 74 13.52 4.79 -32.73
C GLN A 74 13.15 3.41 -33.25
#